data_AF-L8H7N9-F1
#
_entry.id   AF-L8H7N9-F1
#
_cell.length_a   1.000
_cell.length_b   1.000
_cell.length_c   1.000
_cell.angle_alpha   90.00
_cell.angle_beta   90.00
_cell.angle_gamma   90.00
#
_symmetry.space_group_name_H-M   'P 1'
#
loop_
_entity.id
_entity.type
_entity.pdbx_description
1 polymer ?
#
loop_
_entity_poly.entity_id
_entity_poly.type
_entity_poly.pdbx_seq_one_letter_code
_entity_poly.pdbx_strand_id
1 'polypeptide(L)'
;MRRARLWYAWRGRHGVRMMHSTPLAKMPYSLDKEPITISATPAEDVTIWNCADFFATSSTQAMEEVAGRKMEDVPLALIIANSAIPKHNRFFPFLWSKAGVKVCADGGGNRVFAFDKRRFVPDVITGDMDSLRPSVMEYYRSKGTAIVQSRDQDTTDLEKCVLQIKDIEHKKGQTFTNLCVVGGLGGNFSHELANVNILFKYRQRRIFLLSDLNLTFLLVPGRHIIHTNIALRPQDKRRIFCSLVPLGTQCRSITTKGLRWDLALASMEFGGLVSTSNEMAAETAEVEVSDPVLWTFDIRPEEEERRTQRLLTLDDHIDDIRAHAVDHKDEVMRSDVCGCYNCLATFRPSEIKTWTRLPPVGVEAAVAAETAVCPACQRDSVVLGSASGFAVTRDLLHRVKAITS
;
A
#
# COMPACT_ATOMS: atom_id res chain seq x y z
N MET A 1 -29.76 -23.55 39.85
CA MET A 1 -29.82 -22.47 40.86
C MET A 1 -29.07 -21.24 40.35
N ARG A 2 -29.73 -20.07 40.33
CA ARG A 2 -29.23 -18.66 40.33
C ARG A 2 -28.04 -18.32 39.41
N ARG A 3 -28.24 -17.68 38.25
CA ARG A 3 -28.27 -16.20 37.98
C ARG A 3 -27.05 -15.42 38.52
N ALA A 4 -26.28 -14.82 37.59
CA ALA A 4 -25.99 -13.38 37.59
C ALA A 4 -25.51 -12.92 36.19
N ARG A 5 -26.33 -12.08 35.55
CA ARG A 5 -25.96 -11.18 34.45
C ARG A 5 -25.67 -9.82 35.09
N LEU A 6 -24.62 -9.13 34.66
CA LEU A 6 -24.50 -7.68 34.80
C LEU A 6 -24.37 -7.09 33.39
N TRP A 7 -25.38 -6.30 33.01
CA TRP A 7 -25.40 -5.44 31.83
C TRP A 7 -25.24 -4.01 32.34
N TYR A 8 -24.36 -3.23 31.72
CA TYR A 8 -24.48 -1.77 31.73
C TYR A 8 -25.38 -1.36 30.57
N ALA A 9 -26.49 -0.71 30.90
CA ALA A 9 -27.45 -0.15 29.97
C ALA A 9 -27.11 1.33 29.71
N TRP A 10 -27.07 1.73 28.44
CA TRP A 10 -27.23 3.13 28.04
C TRP A 10 -28.63 3.29 27.44
N ARG A 11 -29.47 4.14 28.04
CA ARG A 11 -30.82 4.46 27.55
C ARG A 11 -30.76 5.68 26.64
N GLY A 12 -31.16 5.50 25.38
CA GLY A 12 -31.62 6.57 24.49
C GLY A 12 -33.00 6.20 23.94
N ARG A 13 -34.00 7.06 24.14
CA ARG A 13 -35.39 6.86 23.69
C ARG A 13 -35.44 6.97 22.16
N HIS A 14 -35.95 5.94 21.48
CA HIS A 14 -36.98 5.97 20.41
C HIS A 14 -37.09 4.54 19.83
N GLY A 15 -38.32 4.05 19.68
CA GLY A 15 -38.67 2.62 19.69
C GLY A 15 -38.19 1.79 18.50
N VAL A 16 -37.81 0.54 18.80
CA VAL A 16 -37.54 -0.52 17.82
C VAL A 16 -38.70 -1.52 17.83
N ARG A 17 -39.30 -1.73 16.65
CA ARG A 17 -40.35 -2.70 16.36
C ARG A 17 -39.72 -4.10 16.30
N MET A 18 -40.16 -5.02 17.15
CA MET A 18 -39.70 -6.43 17.13
C MET A 18 -40.20 -7.14 15.87
N MET A 19 -39.31 -7.83 15.16
CA MET A 19 -39.65 -8.99 14.34
C MET A 19 -39.00 -10.24 14.94
N HIS A 20 -39.81 -11.29 15.05
CA HIS A 20 -39.55 -12.52 15.79
C HIS A 20 -38.46 -13.38 15.15
N SER A 21 -37.57 -13.92 15.99
CA SER A 21 -36.57 -14.93 15.64
C SER A 21 -37.17 -16.34 15.68
N THR A 22 -37.09 -17.07 14.57
CA THR A 22 -37.39 -18.51 14.50
C THR A 22 -36.19 -19.31 15.04
N PRO A 23 -36.36 -20.42 15.79
CA PRO A 23 -35.25 -21.12 16.45
C PRO A 23 -34.45 -22.01 15.48
N LEU A 24 -33.12 -22.00 15.65
CA LEU A 24 -32.17 -22.91 15.02
C LEU A 24 -32.49 -24.39 15.32
N ALA A 25 -32.80 -25.14 14.27
CA ALA A 25 -32.88 -26.61 14.34
C ALA A 25 -31.48 -27.22 14.35
N LYS A 26 -31.26 -28.16 15.29
CA LYS A 26 -30.04 -28.97 15.44
C LYS A 26 -29.83 -29.85 14.20
N MET A 27 -28.68 -29.73 13.53
CA MET A 27 -28.23 -30.70 12.52
C MET A 27 -27.39 -31.80 13.18
N PRO A 28 -27.59 -33.09 12.84
CA PRO A 28 -26.73 -34.17 13.28
C PRO A 28 -25.49 -34.29 12.39
N TYR A 29 -24.34 -34.47 13.03
CA TYR A 29 -23.09 -34.90 12.41
C TYR A 29 -23.25 -36.35 11.90
N SER A 30 -23.01 -36.59 10.60
CA SER A 30 -22.66 -37.93 10.08
C SER A 30 -21.40 -37.81 9.24
N LEU A 31 -20.37 -38.56 9.64
CA LEU A 31 -19.11 -38.75 8.93
C LEU A 31 -19.28 -39.90 7.95
N ASP A 32 -19.61 -39.60 6.69
CA ASP A 32 -19.43 -40.56 5.60
C ASP A 32 -18.61 -39.89 4.49
N LYS A 33 -17.37 -40.38 4.34
CA LYS A 33 -16.43 -40.00 3.29
C LYS A 33 -16.80 -40.76 2.03
N GLU A 34 -17.29 -40.08 1.01
CA GLU A 34 -17.16 -40.56 -0.37
C GLU A 34 -16.02 -39.82 -1.08
N PRO A 35 -15.12 -40.53 -1.77
CA PRO A 35 -14.05 -39.90 -2.54
C PRO A 35 -14.66 -39.16 -3.73
N ILE A 36 -14.43 -37.84 -3.79
CA ILE A 36 -14.80 -37.02 -4.93
C ILE A 36 -13.88 -37.40 -6.09
N THR A 37 -14.41 -38.20 -7.02
CA THR A 37 -13.78 -38.48 -8.31
C THR A 37 -13.80 -37.19 -9.14
N ILE A 38 -12.64 -36.53 -9.28
CA ILE A 38 -12.48 -35.37 -10.17
C ILE A 38 -12.58 -35.89 -11.60
N SER A 39 -13.77 -35.76 -12.20
CA SER A 39 -13.94 -35.94 -13.64
C SER A 39 -13.19 -34.81 -14.35
N ALA A 40 -12.09 -35.16 -15.02
CA ALA A 40 -11.35 -34.24 -15.88
C ALA A 40 -12.29 -33.61 -16.91
N THR A 41 -12.59 -32.33 -16.74
CA THR A 41 -13.28 -31.51 -17.73
C THR A 41 -12.24 -30.76 -18.58
N PRO A 42 -12.56 -30.42 -19.84
CA PRO A 42 -11.58 -30.20 -20.90
C PRO A 42 -10.97 -28.80 -20.83
N ALA A 43 -9.64 -28.72 -20.99
CA ALA A 43 -8.83 -27.53 -21.28
C ALA A 43 -9.37 -26.20 -20.71
N GLU A 44 -9.23 -25.99 -19.41
CA GLU A 44 -9.62 -24.73 -18.77
C GLU A 44 -8.81 -23.55 -19.31
N ASP A 45 -9.51 -22.48 -19.73
CA ASP A 45 -8.94 -21.22 -20.19
C ASP A 45 -8.01 -20.62 -19.10
N VAL A 46 -6.70 -20.68 -19.33
CA VAL A 46 -5.72 -20.10 -18.43
C VAL A 46 -5.68 -18.58 -18.60
N THR A 47 -5.94 -17.83 -17.52
CA THR A 47 -5.85 -16.37 -17.54
C THR A 47 -4.42 -15.91 -17.29
N ILE A 48 -3.82 -15.24 -18.27
CA ILE A 48 -2.48 -14.68 -18.16
C ILE A 48 -2.54 -13.24 -17.65
N TRP A 49 -1.73 -12.95 -16.64
CA TRP A 49 -1.47 -11.61 -16.11
C TRP A 49 -0.05 -11.22 -16.44
N ASN A 50 0.13 -10.28 -17.36
CA ASN A 50 1.43 -9.68 -17.62
C ASN A 50 1.47 -8.28 -17.02
N CYS A 51 2.02 -8.16 -15.82
CA CYS A 51 2.07 -6.87 -15.13
C CYS A 51 3.01 -5.88 -15.84
N ALA A 52 3.91 -6.37 -16.71
CA ALA A 52 4.76 -5.54 -17.55
C ALA A 52 3.97 -4.70 -18.55
N ASP A 53 2.80 -5.14 -18.99
CA ASP A 53 1.99 -4.40 -19.96
C ASP A 53 1.62 -3.00 -19.43
N PHE A 54 1.63 -2.82 -18.11
CA PHE A 54 1.41 -1.52 -17.44
C PHE A 54 2.65 -0.64 -17.33
N PHE A 55 3.85 -1.22 -17.45
CA PHE A 55 5.10 -0.59 -17.00
C PHE A 55 6.26 -0.69 -18.00
N ALA A 56 6.12 -1.46 -19.09
CA ALA A 56 7.15 -1.67 -20.09
C ALA A 56 7.37 -0.39 -20.90
N THR A 57 8.49 0.29 -20.64
CA THR A 57 9.01 1.34 -21.51
C THR A 57 9.43 0.74 -22.85
N SER A 58 9.04 1.35 -23.96
CA SER A 58 9.42 0.97 -25.33
C SER A 58 10.91 1.19 -25.65
N SER A 59 11.80 1.14 -24.66
CA SER A 59 13.18 1.64 -24.78
C SER A 59 14.23 0.77 -24.08
N THR A 60 14.07 -0.55 -24.07
CA THR A 60 15.18 -1.45 -23.69
C THR A 60 15.35 -2.51 -24.76
N GLN A 61 16.53 -2.51 -25.40
CA GLN A 61 17.01 -3.45 -26.43
C GLN A 61 17.21 -4.89 -25.93
N ALA A 62 16.34 -5.36 -25.02
CA ALA A 62 16.28 -6.76 -24.57
C ALA A 62 14.91 -7.37 -24.93
N MET A 63 14.36 -6.98 -26.09
CA MET A 63 12.99 -7.29 -26.50
C MET A 63 12.87 -8.36 -27.61
N GLU A 64 13.85 -9.25 -27.77
CA GLU A 64 13.80 -10.23 -28.87
C GLU A 64 13.81 -11.73 -28.52
N GLU A 65 13.81 -12.17 -27.25
CA GLU A 65 13.85 -13.62 -26.99
C GLU A 65 12.80 -14.24 -26.06
N VAL A 66 11.85 -13.49 -25.50
CA VAL A 66 10.75 -14.11 -24.74
C VAL A 66 9.44 -14.00 -25.51
N ALA A 67 9.20 -15.01 -26.34
CA ALA A 67 7.99 -15.29 -27.12
C ALA A 67 7.65 -14.23 -28.18
N GLY A 68 7.77 -14.61 -29.47
CA GLY A 68 7.49 -13.78 -30.65
C GLY A 68 6.04 -13.28 -30.84
N ARG A 69 5.44 -12.69 -29.81
CA ARG A 69 4.23 -11.87 -29.90
C ARG A 69 4.66 -10.41 -29.92
N LYS A 70 4.30 -9.70 -30.99
CA LYS A 70 4.30 -8.23 -30.97
C LYS A 70 3.43 -7.78 -29.79
N MET A 71 3.98 -6.98 -28.90
CA MET A 71 3.27 -6.41 -27.75
C MET A 71 2.21 -5.44 -28.30
N GLU A 72 0.98 -5.92 -28.49
CA GLU A 72 -0.16 -5.08 -28.88
C GLU A 72 -0.47 -4.11 -27.72
N ASP A 73 -0.65 -2.82 -28.02
CA ASP A 73 -1.03 -1.82 -27.02
C ASP A 73 -2.40 -2.20 -26.42
N VAL A 74 -2.40 -2.79 -25.23
CA VAL A 74 -3.63 -3.22 -24.55
C VAL A 74 -4.44 -1.98 -24.12
N PRO A 75 -5.72 -1.84 -24.52
CA PRO A 75 -6.54 -0.68 -24.16
C PRO A 75 -6.65 -0.49 -22.64
N LEU A 76 -6.15 0.66 -22.16
CA LEU A 76 -6.10 1.02 -20.74
C LEU A 76 -6.99 2.22 -20.42
N ALA A 77 -7.78 2.11 -19.36
CA ALA A 77 -8.43 3.23 -18.69
C ALA A 77 -7.74 3.53 -17.35
N LEU A 78 -7.49 4.80 -17.07
CA LEU A 78 -6.86 5.26 -15.83
C LEU A 78 -7.89 5.98 -14.96
N ILE A 79 -8.01 5.56 -13.70
CA ILE A 79 -8.83 6.20 -12.68
C ILE A 79 -7.93 6.79 -11.61
N ILE A 80 -8.19 8.03 -11.20
CA ILE A 80 -7.48 8.71 -10.12
C ILE A 80 -8.44 8.92 -8.95
N ALA A 81 -8.21 8.21 -7.86
CA ALA A 81 -8.97 8.33 -6.63
C ALA A 81 -8.48 9.51 -5.76
N ASN A 82 -9.23 9.87 -4.72
CA ASN A 82 -8.92 10.99 -3.83
C ASN A 82 -7.85 10.65 -2.77
N SER A 83 -6.73 10.06 -3.18
CA SER A 83 -5.57 9.82 -2.32
C SER A 83 -4.29 10.40 -2.93
N ALA A 84 -3.18 10.35 -2.19
CA ALA A 84 -1.89 10.76 -2.71
C ALA A 84 -1.57 9.99 -4.01
N ILE A 85 -1.22 10.74 -5.07
CA ILE A 85 -0.67 10.13 -6.27
C ILE A 85 0.79 9.76 -5.95
N PRO A 86 1.21 8.53 -6.25
CA PRO A 86 2.58 8.10 -6.06
C PRO A 86 3.61 9.05 -6.68
N LYS A 87 4.38 9.75 -5.84
CA LYS A 87 5.35 10.78 -6.30
C LYS A 87 6.69 10.19 -6.73
N HIS A 88 7.11 9.13 -6.07
CA HIS A 88 8.38 8.43 -6.34
C HIS A 88 8.24 7.39 -7.45
N ASN A 89 7.00 7.10 -7.82
CA ASN A 89 6.71 6.07 -8.79
C ASN A 89 6.67 6.65 -10.22
N ARG A 90 7.65 6.25 -11.04
CA ARG A 90 7.75 6.62 -12.47
C ARG A 90 6.55 6.16 -13.30
N PHE A 91 5.69 5.28 -12.77
CA PHE A 91 4.58 4.71 -13.50
C PHE A 91 3.44 5.68 -13.74
N PHE A 92 3.16 6.66 -12.86
CA PHE A 92 1.98 7.53 -13.04
C PHE A 92 2.03 8.33 -14.37
N PRO A 93 3.12 9.06 -14.71
CA PRO A 93 3.21 9.73 -16.02
C PRO A 93 3.16 8.76 -17.21
N PHE A 94 3.73 7.56 -17.07
CA PHE A 94 3.72 6.53 -18.11
C PHE A 94 2.31 6.00 -18.36
N LEU A 95 1.61 5.58 -17.30
CA LEU A 95 0.23 5.12 -17.34
C LEU A 95 -0.69 6.19 -17.91
N TRP A 96 -0.47 7.45 -17.54
CA TRP A 96 -1.21 8.57 -18.10
C TRP A 96 -1.05 8.69 -19.61
N SER A 97 0.17 8.50 -20.14
CA SER A 97 0.44 8.56 -21.58
C SER A 97 -0.17 7.40 -22.36
N LYS A 98 -0.26 6.22 -21.74
CA LYS A 98 -0.82 5.00 -22.34
C LYS A 98 -2.34 4.91 -22.24
N ALA A 99 -2.95 5.59 -21.26
CA ALA A 99 -4.38 5.51 -21.03
C ALA A 99 -5.19 6.20 -22.13
N GLY A 100 -6.10 5.43 -22.75
CA GLY A 100 -7.05 5.92 -23.75
C GLY A 100 -8.20 6.74 -23.15
N VAL A 101 -8.38 6.68 -21.83
CA VAL A 101 -9.26 7.56 -21.06
C VAL A 101 -8.71 7.76 -19.63
N LYS A 102 -8.80 8.98 -19.10
CA LYS A 102 -8.40 9.37 -17.75
C LYS A 102 -9.59 9.96 -17.00
N VAL A 103 -10.00 9.29 -15.93
CA VAL A 103 -11.16 9.68 -15.13
C VAL A 103 -10.72 9.96 -13.69
N CYS A 104 -11.13 11.07 -13.11
CA CYS A 104 -10.88 11.39 -11.70
C CYS A 104 -12.16 11.20 -10.88
N ALA A 105 -12.03 10.54 -9.73
CA ALA A 105 -13.08 10.40 -8.73
C ALA A 105 -13.07 11.64 -7.81
N ASP A 106 -13.99 12.56 -8.06
CA ASP A 106 -14.18 13.81 -7.33
C ASP A 106 -12.86 14.50 -6.92
N GLY A 107 -12.49 14.41 -5.63
CA GLY A 107 -11.26 14.98 -5.08
C GLY A 107 -9.96 14.47 -5.72
N GLY A 108 -9.99 13.37 -6.47
CA GLY A 108 -8.90 12.94 -7.35
C GLY A 108 -8.46 14.03 -8.34
N GLY A 109 -9.38 14.90 -8.78
CA GLY A 109 -9.04 16.08 -9.58
C GLY A 109 -8.12 17.04 -8.85
N ASN A 110 -8.30 17.24 -7.53
CA ASN A 110 -7.39 18.06 -6.72
C ASN A 110 -5.98 17.45 -6.65
N ARG A 111 -5.89 16.11 -6.66
CA ARG A 111 -4.63 15.38 -6.58
C ARG A 111 -3.83 15.55 -7.86
N VAL A 112 -4.47 15.37 -9.02
CA VAL A 112 -3.85 15.64 -10.33
C VAL A 112 -3.41 17.11 -10.44
N PHE A 113 -4.26 18.03 -9.98
CA PHE A 113 -3.96 19.46 -10.02
C PHE A 113 -2.71 19.81 -9.20
N ALA A 114 -2.59 19.24 -7.99
CA ALA A 114 -1.45 19.43 -7.11
C ALA A 114 -0.19 18.73 -7.63
N PHE A 115 -0.34 17.65 -8.40
CA PHE A 115 0.78 16.91 -8.98
C PHE A 115 1.43 17.69 -10.13
N ASP A 116 0.68 17.97 -11.20
CA ASP A 116 1.08 18.90 -12.27
C ASP A 116 -0.13 19.21 -13.17
N LYS A 117 -0.87 20.26 -12.82
CA LYS A 117 -2.05 20.73 -13.56
C LYS A 117 -1.80 21.12 -15.03
N ARG A 118 -0.55 21.35 -15.44
CA ARG A 118 -0.22 21.78 -16.81
C ARG A 118 -0.04 20.58 -17.72
N ARG A 119 0.59 19.52 -17.22
CA ARG A 119 0.87 18.29 -17.97
C ARG A 119 -0.28 17.29 -17.93
N PHE A 120 -1.06 17.27 -16.85
CA PHE A 120 -2.10 16.27 -16.64
C PHE A 120 -3.50 16.92 -16.59
N VAL A 121 -4.23 16.76 -17.69
CA VAL A 121 -5.63 17.21 -17.85
C VAL A 121 -6.51 15.97 -18.03
N PRO A 122 -7.35 15.61 -17.05
CA PRO A 122 -8.23 14.43 -17.15
C PRO A 122 -9.31 14.65 -18.21
N ASP A 123 -9.79 13.55 -18.80
CA ASP A 123 -10.90 13.61 -19.76
C ASP A 123 -12.23 13.85 -19.02
N VAL A 124 -12.39 13.22 -17.85
CA VAL A 124 -13.60 13.32 -17.03
C VAL A 124 -13.24 13.46 -15.54
N ILE A 125 -13.97 14.31 -14.83
CA ILE A 125 -14.05 14.30 -13.37
C ILE A 125 -15.50 13.96 -13.00
N THR A 126 -15.71 12.92 -12.21
CA THR A 126 -17.04 12.45 -11.81
C THR A 126 -17.12 12.18 -10.31
N GLY A 127 -18.29 12.40 -9.71
CA GLY A 127 -18.52 12.31 -8.27
C GLY A 127 -19.66 13.21 -7.82
N ASP A 128 -19.89 13.32 -6.51
CA ASP A 128 -20.90 14.26 -5.98
C ASP A 128 -20.42 15.72 -5.89
N MET A 129 -19.10 15.94 -6.07
CA MET A 129 -18.42 17.23 -6.09
C MET A 129 -18.35 17.89 -4.71
N ASP A 130 -18.31 17.08 -3.65
CA ASP A 130 -18.13 17.56 -2.27
C ASP A 130 -16.65 17.81 -1.94
N SER A 131 -15.75 17.13 -2.66
CA SER A 131 -14.32 17.15 -2.40
C SER A 131 -13.54 17.99 -3.41
N LEU A 132 -13.99 18.07 -4.67
CA LEU A 132 -13.35 18.88 -5.71
C LEU A 132 -13.46 20.37 -5.40
N ARG A 133 -12.31 21.06 -5.32
CA ARG A 133 -12.31 22.50 -5.05
C ARG A 133 -12.92 23.27 -6.22
N PRO A 134 -13.77 24.30 -5.97
CA PRO A 134 -14.38 25.09 -7.05
C PRO A 134 -13.37 25.68 -8.04
N SER A 135 -12.21 26.16 -7.55
CA SER A 135 -11.15 26.70 -8.40
C SER A 135 -10.48 25.65 -9.29
N VAL A 136 -10.42 24.39 -8.85
CA VAL A 136 -9.87 23.27 -9.60
C VAL A 136 -10.88 22.78 -10.64
N MET A 137 -12.16 22.70 -10.24
CA MET A 137 -13.26 22.40 -11.15
C MET A 137 -13.29 23.38 -12.33
N GLU A 138 -13.25 24.68 -12.05
CA GLU A 138 -13.27 25.71 -13.09
C GLU A 138 -12.04 25.65 -14.00
N TYR A 139 -10.86 25.43 -13.40
CA TYR A 139 -9.63 25.25 -14.18
C TYR A 139 -9.74 24.10 -15.18
N TYR A 140 -10.17 22.91 -14.75
CA TYR A 140 -10.28 21.77 -15.65
C TYR A 140 -11.42 21.91 -16.65
N ARG A 141 -12.53 22.55 -16.25
CA ARG A 141 -13.62 22.90 -17.17
C ARG A 141 -13.13 23.79 -18.31
N SER A 142 -12.30 24.79 -18.00
CA SER A 142 -11.69 25.67 -19.01
C SER A 142 -10.71 24.95 -19.95
N LYS A 143 -10.22 23.76 -19.56
CA LYS A 143 -9.32 22.91 -20.35
C LYS A 143 -10.03 21.83 -21.15
N GLY A 144 -11.36 21.76 -21.08
CA GLY A 144 -12.17 20.79 -21.83
C GLY A 144 -12.44 19.48 -21.08
N THR A 145 -12.08 19.36 -19.81
CA THR A 145 -12.47 18.21 -18.97
C THR A 145 -13.99 18.21 -18.76
N ALA A 146 -14.63 17.06 -18.99
CA ALA A 146 -16.05 16.89 -18.68
C ALA A 146 -16.25 16.75 -17.17
N ILE A 147 -17.07 17.61 -16.58
CA ILE A 147 -17.45 17.55 -15.16
C ILE A 147 -18.82 16.88 -15.07
N VAL A 148 -18.89 15.67 -14.51
CA VAL A 148 -20.11 14.87 -14.40
C VAL A 148 -20.50 14.75 -12.93
N GLN A 149 -21.46 15.56 -12.49
CA GLN A 149 -21.96 15.48 -11.13
C GLN A 149 -22.99 14.36 -10.98
N SER A 150 -22.81 13.50 -9.99
CA SER A 150 -23.77 12.48 -9.59
C SER A 150 -24.37 12.81 -8.23
N ARG A 151 -25.70 12.70 -8.11
CA ARG A 151 -26.40 12.84 -6.81
C ARG A 151 -26.59 11.50 -6.09
N ASP A 152 -26.13 10.41 -6.69
CA ASP A 152 -26.23 9.08 -6.11
C ASP A 152 -25.31 8.96 -4.88
N GLN A 153 -25.92 8.53 -3.78
CA GLN A 153 -25.27 8.34 -2.48
C GLN A 153 -25.05 6.85 -2.16
N ASP A 154 -25.62 5.94 -2.95
CA ASP A 154 -25.48 4.50 -2.76
C ASP A 154 -24.21 3.96 -3.46
N THR A 155 -23.59 4.75 -4.33
CA THR A 155 -22.36 4.40 -5.04
C THR A 155 -21.18 5.29 -4.63
N THR A 156 -20.00 4.68 -4.51
CA THR A 156 -18.75 5.41 -4.24
C THR A 156 -18.28 6.16 -5.48
N ASP A 157 -17.42 7.18 -5.31
CA ASP A 157 -16.88 7.90 -6.46
C ASP A 157 -16.00 7.03 -7.37
N LEU A 158 -15.33 6.02 -6.81
CA LEU A 158 -14.62 5.04 -7.63
C LEU A 158 -15.61 4.23 -8.49
N GLU A 159 -16.74 3.81 -7.94
CA GLU A 159 -17.77 3.12 -8.70
C GLU A 159 -18.35 4.00 -9.82
N LYS A 160 -18.64 5.27 -9.52
CA LYS A 160 -19.09 6.26 -10.50
C LYS A 160 -18.09 6.39 -11.65
N CYS A 161 -16.78 6.35 -11.38
CA CYS A 161 -15.74 6.31 -12.42
C CYS A 161 -15.82 5.05 -13.30
N VAL A 162 -16.01 3.87 -12.71
CA VAL A 162 -16.14 2.61 -13.47
C VAL A 162 -17.37 2.64 -14.37
N LEU A 163 -18.51 3.15 -13.87
CA LEU A 163 -19.73 3.34 -14.66
C LEU A 163 -19.51 4.34 -15.80
N GLN A 164 -18.83 5.46 -15.51
CA GLN A 164 -18.50 6.46 -16.53
C GLN A 164 -17.60 5.89 -17.64
N ILE A 165 -16.64 5.03 -17.30
CA ILE A 165 -15.82 4.34 -18.29
C ILE A 165 -16.68 3.42 -19.15
N LYS A 166 -17.59 2.64 -18.54
CA LYS A 166 -18.53 1.78 -19.28
C LYS A 166 -19.39 2.58 -20.28
N ASP A 167 -19.84 3.76 -19.90
CA ASP A 167 -20.60 4.64 -20.81
C ASP A 167 -19.74 5.16 -21.97
N ILE A 168 -18.48 5.48 -21.71
CA ILE A 168 -17.52 5.90 -22.74
C ILE A 168 -17.23 4.74 -23.70
N GLU A 169 -17.06 3.52 -23.18
CA GLU A 169 -16.85 2.32 -23.99
C GLU A 169 -18.04 2.08 -24.94
N HIS A 170 -19.26 2.18 -24.42
CA HIS A 170 -20.48 2.03 -25.22
C HIS A 170 -20.56 3.07 -26.33
N LYS A 171 -20.25 4.35 -26.04
CA LYS A 171 -20.28 5.44 -27.02
C LYS A 171 -19.18 5.30 -28.10
N LYS A 172 -18.01 4.77 -27.74
CA LYS A 172 -16.88 4.60 -28.65
C LYS A 172 -16.91 3.26 -29.41
N GLY A 173 -17.73 2.30 -28.98
CA GLY A 173 -17.70 0.93 -29.51
C GLY A 173 -16.38 0.21 -29.23
N GLN A 174 -15.65 0.62 -28.18
CA GLN A 174 -14.35 0.07 -27.80
C GLN A 174 -14.35 -0.23 -26.31
N THR A 175 -13.86 -1.40 -25.91
CA THR A 175 -13.69 -1.77 -24.50
C THR A 175 -12.25 -1.55 -24.05
N PHE A 176 -12.08 -1.04 -22.84
CA PHE A 176 -10.81 -0.99 -22.14
C PHE A 176 -10.60 -2.31 -21.42
N THR A 177 -9.63 -3.10 -21.91
CA THR A 177 -9.27 -4.39 -21.32
C THR A 177 -8.86 -4.24 -19.86
N ASN A 178 -8.07 -3.21 -19.55
CA ASN A 178 -7.52 -2.97 -18.22
C ASN A 178 -7.98 -1.63 -17.65
N LEU A 179 -8.36 -1.64 -16.37
CA LEU A 179 -8.67 -0.44 -15.58
C LEU A 179 -7.63 -0.32 -14.47
N CYS A 180 -6.83 0.73 -14.48
CA CYS A 180 -5.85 1.00 -13.41
C CYS A 180 -6.35 2.14 -12.53
N VAL A 181 -6.45 1.89 -11.22
CA VAL A 181 -6.87 2.85 -10.21
C VAL A 181 -5.64 3.31 -9.43
N VAL A 182 -5.32 4.60 -9.50
CA VAL A 182 -4.22 5.21 -8.77
C VAL A 182 -4.75 5.93 -7.55
N GLY A 183 -4.10 5.72 -6.40
CA GLY A 183 -4.54 6.31 -5.12
C GLY A 183 -5.75 5.59 -4.52
N GLY A 184 -6.00 4.34 -4.91
CA GLY A 184 -7.07 3.51 -4.35
C GLY A 184 -6.74 2.92 -2.96
N LEU A 185 -5.48 2.98 -2.54
CA LEU A 185 -4.97 2.41 -1.28
C LEU A 185 -4.01 3.41 -0.60
N GLY A 186 -3.86 3.34 0.73
CA GLY A 186 -2.98 4.21 1.54
C GLY A 186 -3.66 5.43 2.17
N GLY A 187 -4.97 5.38 2.41
CA GLY A 187 -5.79 6.47 2.95
C GLY A 187 -6.78 6.01 4.03
N ASN A 188 -8.04 6.45 3.92
CA ASN A 188 -9.08 6.04 4.86
C ASN A 188 -9.43 4.55 4.67
N PHE A 189 -9.27 3.75 5.72
CA PHE A 189 -9.50 2.31 5.68
C PHE A 189 -10.89 1.91 5.16
N SER A 190 -11.96 2.62 5.51
CA SER A 190 -13.29 2.30 4.98
C SER A 190 -13.39 2.55 3.48
N HIS A 191 -12.72 3.59 2.97
CA HIS A 191 -12.65 3.86 1.55
C HIS A 191 -11.79 2.83 0.81
N GLU A 192 -10.71 2.36 1.44
CA GLU A 192 -9.88 1.28 0.88
C GLU A 192 -10.65 -0.01 0.74
N LEU A 193 -11.39 -0.42 1.77
CA LEU A 193 -12.26 -1.59 1.70
C LEU A 193 -13.34 -1.43 0.62
N ALA A 194 -13.89 -0.22 0.47
CA ALA A 194 -14.82 0.07 -0.60
C ALA A 194 -14.16 -0.05 -1.99
N ASN A 195 -12.93 0.40 -2.15
CA ASN A 195 -12.17 0.26 -3.39
C ASN A 195 -11.83 -1.20 -3.70
N VAL A 196 -11.49 -1.99 -2.69
CA VAL A 196 -11.31 -3.44 -2.83
C VAL A 196 -12.63 -4.11 -3.21
N ASN A 197 -13.75 -3.69 -2.63
CA ASN A 197 -15.09 -4.21 -2.97
C ASN A 197 -15.46 -3.99 -4.44
N ILE A 198 -14.95 -2.92 -5.09
CA ILE A 198 -15.11 -2.72 -6.54
C ILE A 198 -14.52 -3.88 -7.35
N LEU A 199 -13.39 -4.47 -6.90
CA LEU A 199 -12.81 -5.63 -7.57
C LEU A 199 -13.76 -6.83 -7.55
N PHE A 200 -14.47 -7.05 -6.45
CA PHE A 200 -15.45 -8.14 -6.31
C PHE A 200 -16.74 -7.85 -7.08
N LYS A 201 -17.25 -6.61 -6.99
CA LYS A 201 -18.49 -6.18 -7.67
C LYS A 201 -18.36 -6.23 -9.19
N TYR A 202 -17.18 -5.91 -9.72
CA TYR A 202 -16.87 -5.91 -11.14
C TYR A 202 -15.83 -6.98 -11.51
N ARG A 203 -15.93 -8.18 -10.93
CA ARG A 203 -14.98 -9.31 -11.13
C ARG A 203 -14.75 -9.73 -12.58
N GLN A 204 -15.66 -9.39 -13.49
CA GLN A 204 -15.55 -9.60 -14.93
C GLN A 204 -14.62 -8.58 -15.63
N ARG A 205 -14.18 -7.55 -14.92
CA ARG A 205 -13.29 -6.49 -15.40
C ARG A 205 -11.90 -6.70 -14.80
N ARG A 206 -10.85 -6.49 -15.59
CA ARG A 206 -9.47 -6.50 -15.08
C ARG A 206 -9.17 -5.14 -14.45
N ILE A 207 -9.42 -5.04 -13.16
CA ILE A 207 -9.18 -3.83 -12.37
C ILE A 207 -7.92 -4.03 -11.51
N PHE A 208 -7.04 -3.03 -11.55
CA PHE A 208 -5.80 -2.99 -10.81
C PHE A 208 -5.81 -1.81 -9.85
N LEU A 209 -5.57 -2.04 -8.57
CA LEU A 209 -5.33 -0.99 -7.59
C LEU A 209 -3.82 -0.77 -7.48
N LEU A 210 -3.37 0.38 -7.92
CA LEU A 210 -1.98 0.81 -7.85
C LEU A 210 -1.80 1.78 -6.68
N SER A 211 -0.87 1.41 -5.80
CA SER A 211 -0.40 2.25 -4.70
C SER A 211 1.09 2.57 -4.86
N ASP A 212 1.67 3.30 -3.90
CA ASP A 212 3.12 3.50 -3.84
C ASP A 212 3.88 2.19 -3.68
N LEU A 213 3.29 1.24 -2.93
CA LEU A 213 4.00 0.05 -2.47
C LEU A 213 3.60 -1.20 -3.24
N ASN A 214 2.33 -1.32 -3.60
CA ASN A 214 1.74 -2.57 -4.07
C ASN A 214 0.93 -2.36 -5.35
N LEU A 215 0.90 -3.40 -6.18
CA LEU A 215 -0.12 -3.60 -7.20
C LEU A 215 -1.05 -4.75 -6.76
N THR A 216 -2.35 -4.48 -6.75
CA THR A 216 -3.37 -5.43 -6.25
C THR A 216 -4.46 -5.64 -7.29
N PHE A 217 -4.89 -6.89 -7.49
CA PHE A 217 -6.00 -7.25 -8.38
C PHE A 217 -6.69 -8.55 -7.89
N LEU A 218 -7.86 -8.87 -8.46
CA LEU A 218 -8.65 -10.02 -8.07
C LEU A 218 -8.43 -11.21 -9.03
N LEU A 219 -8.13 -12.37 -8.45
CA LEU A 219 -8.19 -13.66 -9.13
C LEU A 219 -9.61 -14.21 -8.97
N VAL A 220 -10.22 -14.60 -10.09
CA VAL A 220 -11.55 -15.23 -10.13
C VAL A 220 -11.39 -16.75 -10.23
N PRO A 221 -12.42 -17.57 -9.95
CA PRO A 221 -12.28 -19.02 -10.05
C PRO A 221 -11.66 -19.47 -11.38
N GLY A 222 -10.63 -20.32 -11.33
CA GLY A 222 -9.88 -20.81 -12.48
C GLY A 222 -8.37 -20.77 -12.29
N ARG A 223 -7.65 -20.99 -13.39
CA ARG A 223 -6.19 -21.05 -13.43
C ARG A 223 -5.59 -19.74 -13.96
N HIS A 224 -4.58 -19.26 -13.24
CA HIS A 224 -3.87 -18.01 -13.54
C HIS A 224 -2.38 -18.22 -13.68
N ILE A 225 -1.76 -17.51 -14.63
CA ILE A 225 -0.30 -17.37 -14.72
C ILE A 225 0.02 -15.90 -14.55
N ILE A 226 0.78 -15.58 -13.50
CA ILE A 226 1.13 -14.23 -13.11
C ILE A 226 2.60 -13.99 -13.41
N HIS A 227 2.84 -13.13 -14.40
CA HIS A 227 4.15 -12.56 -14.68
C HIS A 227 4.22 -11.21 -13.95
N THR A 228 4.98 -11.18 -12.86
CA THR A 228 5.31 -9.91 -12.17
C THR A 228 6.34 -9.11 -12.97
N ASN A 229 7.01 -9.79 -13.91
CA ASN A 229 8.11 -9.31 -14.72
C ASN A 229 9.25 -8.71 -13.88
N ILE A 230 10.09 -9.61 -13.34
CA ILE A 230 11.36 -9.26 -12.70
C ILE A 230 12.20 -8.32 -13.62
N ALA A 231 11.98 -8.32 -14.95
CA ALA A 231 12.63 -7.41 -15.90
C ALA A 231 12.18 -5.94 -15.83
N LEU A 232 11.20 -5.56 -14.99
CA LEU A 232 11.06 -4.15 -14.57
C LEU A 232 12.23 -3.71 -13.68
N ARG A 233 13.09 -4.64 -13.28
CA ARG A 233 14.36 -4.39 -12.60
C ARG A 233 15.45 -5.32 -13.17
N PRO A 234 15.93 -5.07 -14.41
CA PRO A 234 16.94 -5.92 -15.07
C PRO A 234 18.27 -6.06 -14.31
N GLN A 235 18.51 -5.23 -13.28
CA GLN A 235 19.74 -5.21 -12.51
C GLN A 235 19.58 -5.69 -11.05
N ASP A 236 18.37 -6.05 -10.60
CA ASP A 236 18.10 -6.41 -9.21
C ASP A 236 17.68 -7.86 -9.05
N LYS A 237 18.54 -8.64 -8.38
CA LYS A 237 18.20 -9.96 -7.82
C LYS A 237 17.27 -9.85 -6.59
N ARG A 238 16.27 -8.97 -6.63
CA ARG A 238 15.41 -8.69 -5.46
C ARG A 238 14.28 -9.69 -5.32
N ARG A 239 13.97 -9.97 -4.05
CA ARG A 239 12.83 -10.76 -3.61
C ARG A 239 11.56 -9.95 -3.89
N ILE A 240 10.63 -10.48 -4.67
CA ILE A 240 9.31 -9.85 -4.85
C ILE A 240 8.36 -10.48 -3.86
N PHE A 241 7.94 -9.71 -2.85
CA PHE A 241 6.95 -10.18 -1.90
C PHE A 241 5.55 -10.13 -2.52
N CYS A 242 4.75 -11.15 -2.23
CA CYS A 242 3.37 -11.25 -2.69
C CYS A 242 2.47 -11.76 -1.57
N SER A 243 1.16 -11.60 -1.74
CA SER A 243 0.17 -12.10 -0.80
C SER A 243 -1.13 -12.51 -1.51
N LEU A 244 -1.76 -13.54 -0.97
CA LEU A 244 -3.05 -14.09 -1.39
C LEU A 244 -4.04 -13.91 -0.24
N VAL A 245 -5.14 -13.19 -0.52
CA VAL A 245 -6.02 -12.66 0.53
C VAL A 245 -7.50 -13.00 0.22
N PRO A 246 -8.15 -13.90 0.98
CA PRO A 246 -9.51 -14.41 0.70
C PRO A 246 -10.61 -13.52 1.33
N LEU A 247 -10.66 -12.24 0.96
CA LEU A 247 -11.43 -11.20 1.67
C LEU A 247 -12.96 -11.35 1.59
N GLY A 248 -13.49 -11.83 0.47
CA GLY A 248 -14.96 -11.88 0.24
C GLY A 248 -15.61 -13.16 0.74
N THR A 249 -15.01 -14.29 0.41
CA THR A 249 -15.50 -15.63 0.75
C THR A 249 -14.33 -16.54 1.07
N GLN A 250 -14.58 -17.62 1.81
CA GLN A 250 -13.63 -18.71 1.91
C GLN A 250 -13.26 -19.23 0.52
N CYS A 251 -11.96 -19.35 0.26
CA CYS A 251 -11.44 -20.09 -0.88
C CYS A 251 -11.24 -21.54 -0.47
N ARG A 252 -12.08 -22.43 -1.03
CA ARG A 252 -12.12 -23.83 -0.63
C ARG A 252 -10.89 -24.60 -1.07
N SER A 253 -10.32 -24.23 -2.21
CA SER A 253 -9.12 -24.84 -2.75
C SER A 253 -8.27 -23.80 -3.49
N ILE A 254 -7.02 -23.70 -3.08
CA ILE A 254 -5.98 -22.98 -3.80
C ILE A 254 -4.76 -23.88 -3.99
N THR A 255 -4.21 -23.85 -5.20
CA THR A 255 -2.93 -24.46 -5.51
C THR A 255 -2.03 -23.43 -6.16
N THR A 256 -0.80 -23.31 -5.69
CA THR A 256 0.19 -22.39 -6.27
C THR A 256 1.45 -23.12 -6.68
N LYS A 257 2.14 -22.59 -7.69
CA LYS A 257 3.49 -22.98 -8.07
C LYS A 257 4.32 -21.75 -8.37
N GLY A 258 5.59 -21.76 -7.97
CA GLY A 258 6.53 -20.67 -8.23
C GLY A 258 6.56 -19.62 -7.12
N LEU A 259 5.89 -19.86 -5.99
CA LEU A 259 6.03 -19.10 -4.76
C LEU A 259 7.03 -19.80 -3.83
N ARG A 260 7.64 -19.03 -2.93
CA ARG A 260 8.54 -19.58 -1.90
C ARG A 260 7.79 -20.51 -0.95
N TRP A 261 6.55 -20.16 -0.63
CA TRP A 261 5.64 -20.98 0.15
C TRP A 261 4.46 -21.35 -0.73
N ASP A 262 4.65 -22.37 -1.56
CA ASP A 262 3.60 -22.90 -2.41
C ASP A 262 2.51 -23.60 -1.59
N LEU A 263 1.26 -23.44 -2.03
CA LEU A 263 0.09 -24.07 -1.45
C LEU A 263 -0.36 -25.23 -2.33
N ALA A 264 -0.78 -26.34 -1.71
CA ALA A 264 -1.28 -27.51 -2.41
C ALA A 264 -2.67 -27.87 -1.89
N LEU A 265 -3.70 -27.58 -2.69
CA LEU A 265 -5.12 -27.81 -2.35
C LEU A 265 -5.51 -27.25 -0.96
N ALA A 266 -4.94 -26.10 -0.59
CA ALA A 266 -5.19 -25.48 0.71
C ALA A 266 -6.55 -24.77 0.73
N SER A 267 -7.15 -24.64 1.91
CA SER A 267 -8.31 -23.77 2.13
C SER A 267 -7.87 -22.46 2.79
N MET A 268 -8.41 -21.33 2.34
CA MET A 268 -8.06 -19.99 2.82
C MET A 268 -9.32 -19.22 3.23
N GLU A 269 -9.28 -18.55 4.38
CA GLU A 269 -10.38 -17.69 4.85
C GLU A 269 -9.87 -16.58 5.76
N PHE A 270 -10.58 -15.46 5.81
CA PHE A 270 -10.31 -14.43 6.81
C PHE A 270 -10.59 -14.95 8.22
N GLY A 271 -9.63 -14.78 9.12
CA GLY A 271 -9.64 -15.41 10.45
C GLY A 271 -8.98 -16.79 10.49
N GLY A 272 -8.70 -17.38 9.33
CA GLY A 272 -7.92 -18.61 9.15
C GLY A 272 -6.64 -18.35 8.38
N LEU A 273 -6.35 -19.19 7.38
CA LEU A 273 -5.16 -19.04 6.55
C LEU A 273 -5.31 -17.87 5.58
N VAL A 274 -4.41 -16.88 5.72
CA VAL A 274 -4.16 -15.81 4.75
C VAL A 274 -2.67 -15.86 4.41
N SER A 275 -2.31 -15.97 3.13
CA SER A 275 -0.90 -16.04 2.73
C SER A 275 -0.37 -14.62 2.58
N THR A 276 0.09 -14.04 3.69
CA THR A 276 0.77 -12.75 3.70
C THR A 276 2.29 -12.93 3.75
N SER A 277 3.04 -11.99 3.16
CA SER A 277 4.51 -12.02 3.14
C SER A 277 5.10 -13.26 2.43
N ASN A 278 4.39 -13.80 1.44
CA ASN A 278 4.91 -14.79 0.53
C ASN A 278 5.90 -14.13 -0.44
N GLU A 279 6.60 -14.91 -1.26
CA GLU A 279 7.64 -14.42 -2.15
C GLU A 279 7.58 -15.15 -3.49
N MET A 280 7.79 -14.42 -4.58
CA MET A 280 7.98 -15.00 -5.91
C MET A 280 9.34 -15.73 -5.94
N ALA A 281 9.32 -17.05 -6.06
CA ALA A 281 10.53 -17.88 -6.18
C ALA A 281 10.92 -18.14 -7.65
N ALA A 282 9.99 -17.93 -8.58
CA ALA A 282 10.18 -18.05 -10.02
C ALA A 282 9.77 -16.76 -10.74
N GLU A 283 10.05 -16.67 -12.05
CA GLU A 283 9.63 -15.56 -12.91
C GLU A 283 8.10 -15.43 -13.00
N THR A 284 7.42 -16.56 -12.85
CA THR A 284 5.97 -16.68 -12.94
C THR A 284 5.41 -17.41 -11.74
N ALA A 285 4.26 -16.94 -11.24
CA ALA A 285 3.45 -17.69 -10.30
C ALA A 285 2.25 -18.31 -11.04
N GLU A 286 2.09 -19.62 -10.93
CA GLU A 286 0.85 -20.28 -11.30
C GLU A 286 -0.06 -20.31 -10.07
N VAL A 287 -1.30 -19.88 -10.21
CA VAL A 287 -2.28 -19.86 -9.12
C VAL A 287 -3.60 -20.39 -9.64
N GLU A 288 -4.08 -21.48 -9.07
CA GLU A 288 -5.39 -22.06 -9.33
C GLU A 288 -6.27 -21.86 -8.11
N VAL A 289 -7.44 -21.24 -8.29
CA VAL A 289 -8.35 -20.88 -7.19
C VAL A 289 -9.77 -21.36 -7.48
N SER A 290 -10.44 -21.89 -6.46
CA SER A 290 -11.86 -22.29 -6.56
C SER A 290 -12.83 -21.13 -6.32
N ASP A 291 -12.40 -20.09 -5.61
CA ASP A 291 -13.20 -18.94 -5.22
C ASP A 291 -12.35 -17.65 -5.34
N PRO A 292 -12.95 -16.44 -5.37
CA PRO A 292 -12.19 -15.21 -5.59
C PRO A 292 -11.14 -14.94 -4.51
N VAL A 293 -9.91 -14.64 -4.93
CA VAL A 293 -8.77 -14.35 -4.04
C VAL A 293 -8.07 -13.07 -4.53
N LEU A 294 -7.80 -12.15 -3.62
CA LEU A 294 -6.99 -10.98 -3.94
C LEU A 294 -5.53 -11.39 -4.07
N TRP A 295 -4.92 -11.01 -5.17
CA TRP A 295 -3.48 -11.06 -5.37
C TRP A 295 -2.90 -9.66 -5.18
N THR A 296 -1.87 -9.56 -4.33
CA THR A 296 -1.09 -8.33 -4.19
C THR A 296 0.38 -8.65 -4.25
N PHE A 297 1.17 -7.80 -4.89
CA PHE A 297 2.62 -7.92 -4.88
C PHE A 297 3.30 -6.58 -4.79
N ASP A 298 4.53 -6.62 -4.29
CA ASP A 298 5.37 -5.47 -4.00
C ASP A 298 5.96 -4.86 -5.27
N ILE A 299 5.81 -3.54 -5.40
CA ILE A 299 6.39 -2.72 -6.46
C ILE A 299 7.26 -1.58 -5.91
N ARG A 300 7.52 -1.55 -4.59
CA ARG A 300 8.24 -0.47 -3.89
C ARG A 300 9.57 -0.11 -4.55
N PRO A 301 9.86 1.19 -4.77
CA PRO A 301 11.17 1.65 -5.21
C PRO A 301 12.27 1.31 -4.18
N GLU A 302 13.49 1.06 -4.68
CA GLU A 302 14.69 0.76 -3.87
C GLU A 302 14.94 1.73 -2.73
N GLU A 303 14.77 3.02 -3.00
CA GLU A 303 15.05 4.07 -2.03
C GLU A 303 14.08 4.03 -0.86
N GLU A 304 12.82 3.66 -1.09
CA GLU A 304 11.80 3.53 -0.05
C GLU A 304 11.98 2.25 0.77
N GLU A 305 12.39 1.14 0.13
CA GLU A 305 12.77 -0.07 0.86
C GLU A 305 13.99 0.19 1.74
N ARG A 306 15.07 0.79 1.20
CA ARG A 306 16.23 1.22 1.98
C ARG A 306 15.87 2.20 3.09
N ARG A 307 14.94 3.14 2.82
CA ARG A 307 14.47 4.11 3.82
C ARG A 307 13.67 3.43 4.92
N THR A 308 12.78 2.51 4.58
CA THR A 308 11.95 1.74 5.53
C THR A 308 12.82 0.80 6.35
N GLN A 309 13.77 0.11 5.72
CA GLN A 309 14.72 -0.75 6.40
C GLN A 309 15.63 0.05 7.33
N ARG A 310 16.09 1.25 6.91
CA ARG A 310 16.80 2.20 7.78
C ARG A 310 15.91 2.76 8.92
N LEU A 311 14.59 2.84 8.74
CA LEU A 311 13.63 3.26 9.77
C LEU A 311 13.39 2.15 10.79
N LEU A 312 13.16 0.92 10.33
CA LEU A 312 12.99 -0.25 11.19
C LEU A 312 14.24 -0.52 12.02
N THR A 313 15.44 -0.42 11.41
CA THR A 313 16.69 -0.49 12.18
C THR A 313 16.82 0.66 13.16
N LEU A 314 16.27 1.84 12.85
CA LEU A 314 16.37 2.97 13.77
C LEU A 314 15.51 2.74 15.02
N ASP A 315 14.30 2.19 14.85
CA ASP A 315 13.38 1.86 15.94
C ASP A 315 13.99 0.81 16.91
N ASP A 316 14.69 -0.18 16.37
CA ASP A 316 15.41 -1.20 17.16
C ASP A 316 16.60 -0.63 17.95
N HIS A 317 17.16 0.51 17.51
CA HIS A 317 18.36 1.12 18.08
C HIS A 317 18.09 2.43 18.85
N ILE A 318 16.83 2.79 19.13
CA ILE A 318 16.53 4.05 19.84
C ILE A 318 17.13 4.07 21.23
N ASP A 319 17.06 2.95 21.94
CA ASP A 319 17.63 2.85 23.28
C ASP A 319 19.16 2.89 23.23
N ASP A 320 19.79 2.31 22.21
CA ASP A 320 21.23 2.42 21.96
C ASP A 320 21.62 3.88 21.67
N ILE A 321 20.88 4.58 20.80
CA ILE A 321 21.13 6.00 20.48
C ILE A 321 20.98 6.88 21.73
N ARG A 322 20.01 6.59 22.60
CA ARG A 322 19.84 7.29 23.88
C ARG A 322 21.01 7.03 24.81
N ALA A 323 21.53 5.80 24.86
CA ALA A 323 22.72 5.48 25.64
C ALA A 323 23.95 6.27 25.19
N HIS A 324 24.10 6.53 23.89
CA HIS A 324 25.16 7.38 23.33
C HIS A 324 24.93 8.90 23.51
N ALA A 325 23.78 9.33 24.04
CA ALA A 325 23.47 10.73 24.28
C ALA A 325 23.68 11.17 25.73
N VAL A 326 24.16 10.29 26.60
CA VAL A 326 24.49 10.54 28.01
C VAL A 326 25.88 10.01 28.32
N ASP A 327 26.60 10.63 29.25
CA ASP A 327 27.90 10.15 29.74
C ASP A 327 28.94 9.92 28.62
N HIS A 328 28.94 10.80 27.62
CA HIS A 328 29.49 10.55 26.28
C HIS A 328 30.57 11.55 25.84
N LYS A 329 31.17 12.33 26.76
CA LYS A 329 32.17 13.37 26.42
C LYS A 329 33.32 12.88 25.56
N ASP A 330 33.94 11.75 25.91
CA ASP A 330 35.09 11.23 25.16
C ASP A 330 34.70 10.74 23.75
N GLU A 331 33.45 10.32 23.55
CA GLU A 331 32.92 9.98 22.24
C GLU A 331 32.63 11.23 21.40
N VAL A 332 31.98 12.23 21.98
CA VAL A 332 31.68 13.49 21.32
C VAL A 332 32.94 14.20 20.89
N MET A 333 33.95 14.26 21.75
CA MET A 333 35.23 14.93 21.44
C MET A 333 36.04 14.22 20.35
N ARG A 334 35.79 12.93 20.10
CA ARG A 334 36.38 12.16 18.99
C ARG A 334 35.54 12.21 17.71
N SER A 335 34.34 12.79 17.75
CA SER A 335 33.45 12.86 16.60
C SER A 335 33.87 13.99 15.66
N ASP A 336 33.61 13.84 14.36
CA ASP A 336 33.83 14.93 13.39
C ASP A 336 32.65 15.90 13.37
N VAL A 337 31.44 15.38 13.63
CA VAL A 337 30.20 16.14 13.66
C VAL A 337 29.32 15.67 14.81
N CYS A 338 28.64 16.62 15.43
CA CYS A 338 27.65 16.40 16.48
C CYS A 338 26.30 16.97 16.06
N GLY A 339 25.22 16.39 16.58
CA GLY A 339 23.87 16.80 16.25
C GLY A 339 22.95 16.74 17.46
N CYS A 340 22.03 17.69 17.55
CA CYS A 340 21.02 17.71 18.61
C CYS A 340 19.69 17.20 18.08
N TYR A 341 19.19 16.09 18.61
CA TYR A 341 17.90 15.56 18.17
C TYR A 341 16.70 16.35 18.72
N ASN A 342 16.88 17.24 19.71
CA ASN A 342 15.81 18.13 20.13
C ASN A 342 15.59 19.34 19.19
N CYS A 343 16.66 20.04 18.77
CA CYS A 343 16.54 21.23 17.92
C CYS A 343 16.95 21.02 16.46
N LEU A 344 17.46 19.83 16.13
CA LEU A 344 17.91 19.42 14.80
C LEU A 344 19.13 20.16 14.26
N ALA A 345 19.82 20.92 15.11
CA ALA A 345 21.06 21.60 14.76
C ALA A 345 22.23 20.60 14.71
N THR A 346 23.15 20.82 13.77
CA THR A 346 24.44 20.13 13.65
C THR A 346 25.57 21.12 13.91
N PHE A 347 26.61 20.70 14.61
CA PHE A 347 27.73 21.53 15.05
C PHE A 347 28.99 20.68 15.24
N ARG A 348 30.16 21.31 15.30
CA ARG A 348 31.42 20.64 15.64
C ARG A 348 31.51 20.37 17.15
N PRO A 349 32.23 19.33 17.59
CA PRO A 349 32.42 19.09 19.03
C PRO A 349 33.03 20.28 19.77
N SER A 350 33.92 21.04 19.11
CA SER A 350 34.55 22.23 19.68
C SER A 350 33.59 23.39 19.96
N GLU A 351 32.37 23.35 19.41
CA GLU A 351 31.33 24.34 19.69
C GLU A 351 30.58 24.06 21.01
N ILE A 352 30.76 22.88 21.59
CA ILE A 352 30.14 22.47 22.87
C ILE A 352 30.95 23.02 24.03
N LYS A 353 30.46 24.12 24.63
CA LYS A 353 31.13 24.81 25.73
C LYS A 353 30.67 24.36 27.12
N THR A 354 29.51 23.71 27.20
CA THR A 354 28.84 23.40 28.45
C THR A 354 28.58 21.90 28.55
N TRP A 355 28.87 21.34 29.72
CA TRP A 355 28.79 19.91 30.00
C TRP A 355 28.13 19.72 31.37
N THR A 356 27.18 18.80 31.49
CA THR A 356 26.53 18.45 32.76
C THR A 356 27.17 17.22 33.38
N ARG A 357 27.28 17.22 34.71
CA ARG A 357 27.62 16.05 35.54
C ARG A 357 26.40 15.76 36.39
N LEU A 358 25.62 14.74 36.04
CA LEU A 358 24.57 14.25 36.92
C LEU A 358 25.15 13.09 37.72
N PRO A 359 25.49 13.25 39.01
CA PRO A 359 25.77 12.09 39.85
C PRO A 359 24.47 11.31 40.09
N PRO A 360 24.48 9.97 40.07
CA PRO A 360 23.37 9.19 40.61
C PRO A 360 23.14 9.58 42.06
N VAL A 361 21.88 9.71 42.49
CA VAL A 361 21.53 9.98 43.88
C VAL A 361 22.09 8.84 44.75
N GLY A 362 23.07 9.13 45.62
CA GLY A 362 23.54 8.21 46.66
C GLY A 362 24.91 7.54 46.46
N VAL A 363 25.78 8.01 45.58
CA VAL A 363 27.14 7.44 45.43
C VAL A 363 28.22 8.53 45.42
N GLU A 364 29.26 8.38 46.24
CA GLU A 364 30.45 9.25 46.23
C GLU A 364 31.35 8.94 45.02
N ALA A 365 31.57 9.98 44.20
CA ALA A 365 32.71 10.23 43.33
C ALA A 365 33.46 9.02 42.72
N ALA A 366 32.79 8.26 41.86
CA ALA A 366 33.47 7.75 40.66
C ALA A 366 33.43 8.85 39.59
N VAL A 367 34.52 9.03 38.83
CA VAL A 367 34.71 10.08 37.82
C VAL A 367 33.46 10.24 36.95
N ALA A 368 32.60 11.21 37.28
CA ALA A 368 31.31 11.37 36.62
C ALA A 368 31.56 11.71 35.15
N ALA A 369 31.15 10.82 34.25
CA ALA A 369 31.18 11.07 32.83
C ALA A 369 30.33 12.30 32.51
N GLU A 370 30.82 13.12 31.61
CA GLU A 370 30.20 14.41 31.30
C GLU A 370 29.26 14.27 30.11
N THR A 371 28.08 14.88 30.20
CA THR A 371 27.06 14.88 29.15
C THR A 371 27.06 16.24 28.44
N ALA A 372 27.07 16.23 27.10
CA ALA A 372 27.10 17.46 26.31
C ALA A 372 25.78 18.24 26.42
N VAL A 373 25.88 19.57 26.60
CA VAL A 373 24.75 20.49 26.46
C VAL A 373 24.74 21.06 25.05
N CYS A 374 23.61 20.97 24.36
CA CYS A 374 23.48 21.50 23.01
C CYS A 374 23.71 23.02 22.98
N PRO A 375 24.65 23.54 22.17
CA PRO A 375 24.93 24.98 22.10
C PRO A 375 23.75 25.80 21.54
N ALA A 376 22.89 25.20 20.72
CA ALA A 376 21.79 25.90 20.06
C ALA A 376 20.51 25.99 20.92
N CYS A 377 20.18 24.93 21.66
CA CYS A 377 18.91 24.87 22.42
C CYS A 377 19.07 24.66 23.93
N GLN A 378 20.31 24.57 24.42
CA GLN A 378 20.66 24.49 25.84
C GLN A 378 20.02 23.31 26.58
N ARG A 379 19.63 22.24 25.86
CA ARG A 379 19.21 20.97 26.44
C ARG A 379 20.40 20.01 26.51
N ASP A 380 20.50 19.29 27.61
CA ASP A 380 21.39 18.16 27.81
C ASP A 380 20.73 16.84 27.38
N SER A 381 21.52 15.77 27.36
CA SER A 381 21.09 14.40 27.01
C SER A 381 20.52 14.24 25.60
N VAL A 382 20.69 15.23 24.71
CA VAL A 382 20.08 15.28 23.38
C VAL A 382 21.09 15.37 22.23
N VAL A 383 22.37 15.28 22.55
CA VAL A 383 23.48 15.43 21.59
C VAL A 383 24.00 14.06 21.22
N LEU A 384 24.20 13.82 19.92
CA LEU A 384 24.77 12.60 19.38
C LEU A 384 26.02 12.94 18.57
N GLY A 385 27.13 12.27 18.86
CA GLY A 385 28.38 12.38 18.09
C GLY A 385 28.46 11.33 16.99
N SER A 386 29.15 11.63 15.88
CA SER A 386 29.38 10.67 14.79
C SER A 386 30.24 9.47 15.20
N ALA A 387 31.00 9.57 16.30
CA ALA A 387 31.78 8.45 16.84
C ALA A 387 30.91 7.39 17.57
N SER A 388 29.61 7.65 17.78
CA SER A 388 28.62 6.65 18.23
C SER A 388 28.41 5.51 17.24
N GLY A 389 28.91 5.64 16.01
CA GLY A 389 28.62 4.74 14.90
C GLY A 389 27.35 5.11 14.12
N PHE A 390 26.55 6.07 14.62
CA PHE A 390 25.36 6.57 13.91
C PHE A 390 25.69 7.80 13.06
N ALA A 391 25.21 7.81 11.82
CA ALA A 391 25.42 8.91 10.89
C ALA A 391 24.56 10.14 11.29
N VAL A 392 25.19 11.15 11.88
CA VAL A 392 24.55 12.40 12.35
C VAL A 392 24.04 13.23 11.17
N THR A 393 22.83 12.92 10.73
CA THR A 393 22.11 13.61 9.64
C THR A 393 20.85 14.27 10.16
N ARG A 394 20.37 15.31 9.48
CA ARG A 394 19.12 15.99 9.86
C ARG A 394 17.92 15.03 9.92
N ASP A 395 17.88 14.05 9.02
CA ASP A 395 16.87 13.01 8.99
C ASP A 395 16.92 12.11 10.23
N LEU A 396 18.11 11.67 10.65
CA LEU A 396 18.28 10.88 11.88
C LEU A 396 17.77 11.66 13.10
N LEU A 397 18.24 12.91 13.27
CA LEU A 397 17.89 13.77 14.40
C LEU A 397 16.38 14.02 14.47
N HIS A 398 15.73 14.27 13.32
CA HIS A 398 14.28 14.50 13.27
C HIS A 398 13.49 13.24 13.66
N ARG A 399 13.99 12.06 13.32
CA ARG A 399 13.34 10.79 13.66
C ARG A 399 13.48 10.46 15.13
N VAL A 400 14.69 10.55 15.68
CA VAL A 400 14.91 10.36 17.13
C VAL A 400 14.04 11.33 17.92
N LYS A 401 13.91 12.58 17.47
CA LYS A 401 12.97 13.55 18.05
C LYS A 401 11.53 13.06 18.08
N ALA A 402 11.02 12.65 16.92
CA ALA A 402 9.61 12.28 16.76
C ALA A 402 9.20 11.08 17.60
N ILE A 403 10.17 10.25 18.01
CA ILE A 403 9.93 9.04 18.81
C ILE A 403 10.21 9.29 20.31
N THR A 404 10.97 10.35 20.64
CA THR A 404 11.30 10.74 22.03
C THR A 404 10.39 11.83 22.60
N SER A 405 9.64 12.53 21.74
CA SER A 405 8.60 13.50 22.10
C SER A 405 7.24 12.85 22.25
#